data_AF-A0A916DZ37-F1
#
_entry.id   AF-A0A916DZ37-F1
#
_cell.length_a   1.000
_cell.length_b   1.000
_cell.length_c   1.000
_cell.angle_alpha   90.00
_cell.angle_beta   90.00
_cell.angle_gamma   90.00
#
_symmetry.space_group_name_H-M   'P 1'
#
loop_
_entity.id
_entity.type
_entity.pdbx_description
1 polymer ?
#
loop_
_entity_poly.entity_id
_entity_poly.type
_entity_poly.pdbx_seq_one_letter_code
_entity_poly.pdbx_strand_id
1 'polypeptide(L)'
;MTNYYWIIAQHSGKVDTQLWFFDGGFIINKISGLVIDVLDGNINNCAQIIQHKSFPEPVHNQEWDYNYEDNSIRLRSNRKFVLDVAKIRQEDATPLILC
;
A
#
# COMPACT_ATOMS: atom_id res chain seq x y z
N MET A 1 9.58 26.18 -9.94
CA MET A 1 10.20 25.09 -9.16
C MET A 1 9.31 24.84 -7.96
N THR A 2 8.55 23.76 -7.98
CA THR A 2 7.63 23.42 -6.89
C THR A 2 8.43 22.73 -5.80
N ASN A 3 8.57 23.37 -4.65
CA ASN A 3 9.23 22.79 -3.48
C ASN A 3 8.32 21.71 -2.90
N TYR A 4 8.68 20.45 -3.05
CA TYR A 4 8.10 19.37 -2.28
C TYR A 4 8.70 19.45 -0.87
N TYR A 5 7.96 20.10 0.03
CA TYR A 5 8.23 20.01 1.46
C TYR A 5 8.01 18.56 1.84
N TRP A 6 9.11 17.80 1.93
CA TRP A 6 9.11 16.50 2.57
C TRP A 6 8.42 16.67 3.92
N ILE A 7 7.32 15.93 4.08
CA ILE A 7 6.51 15.86 5.28
C ILE A 7 7.47 15.75 6.45
N ILE A 8 7.47 16.77 7.32
CA ILE A 8 8.21 16.74 8.56
C ILE A 8 7.55 15.64 9.40
N ALA A 9 8.05 14.41 9.29
CA ALA A 9 7.72 13.33 10.19
C ALA A 9 8.14 13.80 11.59
N GLN A 10 7.16 14.10 12.44
CA GLN A 10 7.40 14.55 13.80
C GLN A 10 8.36 13.59 14.52
N HIS A 11 9.46 14.16 15.01
CA HIS A 11 10.51 13.50 15.80
C HIS A 11 9.94 12.77 17.03
N SER A 12 9.60 11.51 16.84
CA SER A 12 9.44 10.49 17.88
C SER A 12 9.79 9.15 17.25
N GLY A 13 10.18 8.12 18.00
CA GLY A 13 10.54 6.79 17.46
C GLY A 13 9.46 6.06 16.62
N LYS A 14 8.36 6.74 16.27
CA LYS A 14 7.29 6.36 15.34
C LYS A 14 7.58 6.70 13.86
N VAL A 15 8.70 7.34 13.53
CA VAL A 15 9.01 7.67 12.11
C VAL A 15 9.09 6.40 11.26
N ASP A 16 9.70 5.34 11.78
CA ASP A 16 9.87 4.10 11.01
C ASP A 16 8.55 3.35 10.74
N THR A 17 7.45 3.61 11.50
CA THR A 17 6.12 3.05 11.17
C THR A 17 5.53 3.67 9.91
N GLN A 18 6.05 4.81 9.45
CA GLN A 18 5.61 5.54 8.27
C GLN A 18 6.59 5.42 7.10
N LEU A 19 7.74 4.76 7.30
CA LEU A 19 8.71 4.51 6.25
C LEU A 19 8.41 3.17 5.57
N TRP A 20 8.35 3.21 4.24
CA TRP A 20 8.05 2.06 3.39
C TRP A 20 9.09 2.00 2.27
N PHE A 21 9.40 0.79 1.81
CA PHE A 21 10.28 0.59 0.66
C PHE A 21 9.69 -0.47 -0.26
N PHE A 22 10.07 -0.39 -1.54
CA PHE A 22 9.64 -1.32 -2.58
C PHE A 22 10.75 -2.32 -2.86
N ASP A 23 10.44 -3.62 -2.84
CA ASP A 23 11.38 -4.69 -3.16
C ASP A 23 10.67 -5.83 -3.87
N GLY A 24 11.09 -6.17 -5.09
CA GLY A 24 10.56 -7.31 -5.85
C GLY A 24 9.06 -7.29 -6.21
N GLY A 25 8.31 -6.22 -5.89
CA GLY A 25 6.84 -6.20 -5.96
C GLY A 25 6.17 -6.01 -4.60
N PHE A 26 6.89 -6.18 -3.51
CA PHE A 26 6.37 -5.98 -2.16
C PHE A 26 6.56 -4.52 -1.73
N ILE A 27 5.54 -3.96 -1.09
CA ILE A 27 5.62 -2.70 -0.36
C ILE A 27 5.80 -3.04 1.12
N ILE A 28 7.00 -2.84 1.65
CA ILE A 28 7.43 -3.35 2.95
C ILE A 28 7.51 -2.19 3.95
N ASN A 29 6.91 -2.38 5.11
CA ASN A 29 7.05 -1.45 6.23
C ASN A 29 8.44 -1.59 6.87
N LYS A 30 9.15 -0.48 7.06
CA LYS A 30 10.53 -0.51 7.58
C LYS A 30 10.64 -1.07 9.00
N ILE A 31 9.71 -0.71 9.90
CA ILE A 31 9.80 -1.14 11.31
C ILE A 31 9.30 -2.57 11.52
N SER A 32 8.20 -2.97 10.86
CA SER A 32 7.58 -4.28 11.09
C SER A 32 8.11 -5.37 10.17
N GLY A 33 8.66 -5.00 9.01
CA GLY A 33 9.02 -5.95 7.94
C GLY A 33 7.81 -6.61 7.26
N LEU A 34 6.59 -6.20 7.61
CA LEU A 34 5.36 -6.72 7.00
C LEU A 34 5.10 -6.05 5.65
N VAL A 35 4.39 -6.76 4.78
CA VAL A 35 4.04 -6.31 3.43
C VAL A 35 2.59 -5.83 3.37
N ILE A 36 2.29 -4.90 2.44
CA ILE A 36 0.91 -4.55 2.08
C ILE A 36 0.23 -5.76 1.43
N ASP A 37 -0.92 -6.14 1.96
CA ASP A 37 -1.65 -7.37 1.65
C ASP A 37 -3.15 -7.07 1.51
N VAL A 38 -3.80 -7.68 0.51
CA VAL A 38 -5.27 -7.73 0.45
C VAL A 38 -5.77 -8.84 1.36
N LEU A 39 -6.53 -8.47 2.39
CA LEU A 39 -7.00 -9.35 3.46
C LEU A 39 -7.54 -10.68 2.91
N ASP A 40 -7.02 -11.78 3.46
CA ASP A 40 -7.40 -13.16 3.14
C ASP A 40 -7.29 -13.54 1.65
N GLY A 41 -6.50 -12.78 0.87
CA GLY A 41 -6.40 -12.96 -0.58
C GLY A 41 -7.69 -12.64 -1.34
N ASN A 42 -8.61 -11.88 -0.74
CA ASN A 42 -9.90 -11.54 -1.30
C ASN A 42 -9.78 -10.47 -2.39
N ILE A 43 -9.39 -10.85 -3.61
CA ILE A 43 -9.23 -9.93 -4.75
C ILE A 43 -10.62 -9.57 -5.33
N ASN A 44 -11.33 -8.68 -4.64
CA ASN A 44 -12.63 -8.13 -5.03
C ASN A 44 -12.72 -6.64 -4.67
N ASN A 45 -13.65 -5.91 -5.29
CA ASN A 45 -13.89 -4.50 -4.96
C ASN A 45 -14.19 -4.33 -3.47
N CYS A 46 -13.65 -3.25 -2.90
CA CYS A 46 -13.75 -2.88 -1.49
C CYS A 46 -13.09 -3.86 -0.52
N ALA A 47 -12.26 -4.80 -0.98
CA ALA A 47 -11.50 -5.66 -0.09
C ALA A 47 -10.54 -4.84 0.78
N GLN A 48 -10.40 -5.22 2.04
CA GLN A 48 -9.58 -4.47 2.99
C GLN A 48 -8.09 -4.63 2.69
N ILE A 49 -7.35 -3.52 2.76
CA ILE A 49 -5.88 -3.54 2.73
C ILE A 49 -5.36 -3.61 4.17
N ILE A 50 -4.44 -4.54 4.42
CA ILE A 50 -3.78 -4.77 5.70
C ILE A 50 -2.26 -4.85 5.52
N GLN A 51 -1.53 -4.99 6.63
CA GLN A 51 -0.16 -5.48 6.61
C GLN A 51 -0.12 -6.93 7.10
N HIS A 52 0.63 -7.79 6.43
CA HIS A 52 0.77 -9.20 6.80
C HIS A 52 2.19 -9.71 6.58
N LYS A 53 2.52 -10.88 7.13
CA LYS A 53 3.77 -11.58 6.80
C LYS A 53 3.77 -11.91 5.32
N SER A 54 4.92 -11.74 4.67
CA SER A 54 5.13 -12.25 3.33
C SER A 54 5.15 -13.78 3.33
N PHE A 55 4.69 -14.37 2.23
CA PHE A 55 4.77 -15.81 2.01
C PHE A 55 5.70 -16.11 0.82
N PRO A 56 6.30 -17.31 0.74
CA PRO A 56 7.06 -17.70 -0.43
C PRO A 56 6.13 -17.86 -1.66
N GLU A 57 6.66 -17.43 -2.80
CA GLU A 57 6.01 -17.23 -4.11
C GLU A 57 5.08 -18.35 -4.63
N PRO A 58 4.05 -18.00 -5.44
CA PRO A 58 3.54 -16.65 -5.72
C PRO A 58 2.40 -16.25 -4.76
N VAL A 59 2.42 -15.01 -4.26
CA VAL A 59 1.41 -14.47 -3.32
C VAL A 59 0.66 -13.32 -3.98
N HIS A 60 -0.30 -13.67 -4.84
CA HIS A 60 -0.98 -12.75 -5.77
C HIS A 60 -1.63 -11.50 -5.12
N ASN A 61 -1.92 -11.54 -3.82
CA ASN A 61 -2.54 -10.46 -3.05
C ASN A 61 -1.54 -9.55 -2.32
N GLN A 62 -0.23 -9.76 -2.49
CA GLN A 62 0.84 -9.00 -1.84
C GLN A 62 1.79 -8.30 -2.82
N GLU A 63 1.67 -8.58 -4.11
CA GLU A 63 2.52 -8.00 -5.15
C GLU A 63 1.86 -6.82 -5.84
N TRP A 64 2.58 -5.71 -5.89
CA TRP A 64 2.14 -4.42 -6.39
C TRP A 64 3.11 -3.87 -7.44
N ASP A 65 2.57 -3.15 -8.42
CA ASP A 65 3.34 -2.36 -9.37
C ASP A 65 2.95 -0.89 -9.22
N TYR A 66 3.92 0.03 -9.33
CA TYR A 66 3.65 1.46 -9.48
C TYR A 66 3.57 1.81 -10.97
N ASN A 67 2.43 2.35 -11.41
CA ASN A 67 2.27 2.83 -12.78
C ASN A 67 2.62 4.32 -12.85
N TYR A 68 3.70 4.66 -13.57
CA TYR A 68 4.17 6.04 -13.72
C TYR A 68 3.28 6.90 -14.65
N GLU A 69 2.39 6.30 -15.44
CA GLU A 69 1.51 7.05 -16.35
C GLU A 69 0.32 7.68 -15.61
N ASP A 70 -0.31 6.94 -14.69
CA ASP A 70 -1.50 7.35 -13.94
C ASP A 70 -1.27 7.48 -12.43
N ASN A 71 -0.05 7.17 -11.95
CA ASN A 71 0.37 7.15 -10.55
C ASN A 71 -0.40 6.14 -9.67
N SER A 72 -1.00 5.11 -10.27
CA SER A 72 -1.66 4.04 -9.50
C SER A 72 -0.64 3.06 -8.89
N ILE A 73 -0.96 2.59 -7.69
CA ILE A 73 -0.35 1.39 -7.09
C ILE A 73 -1.35 0.26 -7.33
N ARG A 74 -1.02 -0.70 -8.18
CA ARG A 74 -1.95 -1.73 -8.67
C ARG A 74 -1.46 -3.13 -8.34
N LEU A 75 -2.38 -4.06 -8.13
CA LEU A 75 -2.02 -5.47 -8.00
C LEU A 75 -1.30 -5.95 -9.25
N ARG A 76 -0.15 -6.60 -9.08
CA ARG A 76 0.61 -7.20 -10.19
C ARG A 76 -0.19 -8.32 -10.86
N SER A 77 -0.88 -9.13 -10.05
CA SER A 77 -1.69 -10.28 -10.50
C SER A 77 -2.96 -9.87 -11.27
N ASN A 78 -3.53 -8.70 -10.98
CA ASN A 78 -4.69 -8.17 -11.68
C ASN A 78 -4.67 -6.63 -11.68
N ARG A 79 -4.15 -6.05 -12.76
CA ARG A 79 -3.91 -4.61 -12.93
C ARG A 79 -5.18 -3.75 -12.98
N LYS A 80 -6.37 -4.35 -12.94
CA LYS A 80 -7.63 -3.62 -12.79
C LYS A 80 -7.85 -3.10 -11.37
N PHE A 81 -7.17 -3.71 -10.39
CA PHE A 81 -7.32 -3.39 -8.98
C PHE A 81 -6.18 -2.52 -8.48
N VAL A 82 -6.53 -1.43 -7.80
CA VAL A 82 -5.62 -0.41 -7.26
C VAL A 82 -5.84 -0.19 -5.76
N LEU A 83 -4.83 0.37 -5.09
CA LEU A 83 -5.01 0.94 -3.74
C LEU A 83 -5.92 2.16 -3.86
N ASP A 84 -6.98 2.19 -3.05
CA ASP A 84 -7.92 3.30 -2.98
C ASP A 84 -8.25 3.64 -1.52
N VAL A 85 -8.76 4.84 -1.31
CA VAL A 85 -9.31 5.32 -0.03
C VAL A 85 -10.82 5.13 -0.09
N ALA A 86 -11.40 4.41 0.87
CA ALA A 86 -12.80 4.04 0.82
C ALA A 86 -13.74 5.26 0.79
N LYS A 87 -14.73 5.29 -0.12
CA LYS A 87 -15.69 6.41 -0.32
C LYS A 87 -15.07 7.65 -0.99
N ILE A 88 -15.95 8.39 -1.69
CA ILE A 88 -15.61 9.62 -2.42
C ILE A 88 -15.27 10.79 -1.47
N ARG A 89 -15.73 10.75 -0.20
CA ARG A 89 -15.46 11.80 0.79
C ARG A 89 -14.27 11.37 1.65
N GLN A 90 -13.16 12.09 1.50
CA GLN A 90 -11.88 11.89 2.19
C GLN A 90 -11.98 12.33 3.66
N GLU A 91 -12.78 11.62 4.45
CA GLU A 91 -12.90 11.86 5.88
C GLU A 91 -11.68 11.29 6.63
N ASP A 92 -11.38 11.85 7.81
CA ASP A 92 -10.31 11.32 8.65
C ASP A 92 -10.55 9.85 9.01
N ALA A 93 -9.46 9.08 9.10
CA ALA A 93 -9.46 7.64 9.41
C ALA A 93 -10.23 6.75 8.41
N THR A 94 -10.47 7.25 7.20
CA THR A 94 -11.03 6.45 6.12
C THR A 94 -10.10 5.28 5.76
N PRO A 95 -10.59 4.03 5.72
CA PRO A 95 -9.75 2.86 5.41
C PRO A 95 -9.23 2.85 3.98
N LEU A 96 -8.09 2.18 3.79
CA LEU A 96 -7.62 1.77 2.46
C LEU A 96 -8.32 0.48 2.04
N ILE A 97 -8.68 0.42 0.76
CA ILE A 97 -9.37 -0.71 0.13
C ILE A 97 -8.78 -1.01 -1.25
N LEU A 98 -9.14 -2.17 -1.79
CA LEU A 98 -8.89 -2.56 -3.17
C LEU A 98 -10.06 -2.13 -4.06
N CYS A 99 -9.82 -1.37 -5.12
CA CYS A 99 -10.85 -0.92 -6.08
C CYS A 99 -10.47 -1.20 -7.52
#